data_AF-A0A953DLU2-F1
#
_entry.id   AF-A0A953DLU2-F1
#
_cell.length_a   1.000
_cell.length_b   1.000
_cell.length_c   1.000
_cell.angle_alpha   90.00
_cell.angle_beta   90.00
_cell.angle_gamma   90.00
#
_symmetry.space_group_name_H-M   'P 1'
#
loop_
_entity.id
_entity.type
_entity.pdbx_description
1 polymer ?
#
loop_
_entity_poly.entity_id
_entity_poly.type
_entity_poly.pdbx_seq_one_letter_code
_entity_poly.pdbx_strand_id
1 'polypeptide(L)'
;MAARLAALVFATLLIGLTGLCLPDVFSPDRDVVVVPLSVALGLWAALILPDRWREAGVAGFLVLALCLVLVGRWHAGLSSDQIIGGRLPFNDQQGYVVDALRLAEGHRLSPFSSRRPVHVLFLAAILKLVGGDLAVASVFLCVLAALAVAALAVSIRRSHDRVTAVVVALLSVLFYRRFIGTGLSEQAGFILGCLAAALLWRGAGTHARKELYGGAFLLTLALVARAGCFFVLPFVVLWVGWLCRCDHRRL
;
A
#
# COMPACT_ATOMS: atom_id res chain seq x y z
N MET A 1 -32.94 1.48 6.79
CA MET A 1 -32.22 2.11 5.66
C MET A 1 -30.74 1.71 5.60
N ALA A 2 -29.98 1.76 6.71
CA ALA A 2 -28.58 1.32 6.78
C ALA A 2 -28.34 -0.16 6.39
N ALA A 3 -29.22 -1.08 6.78
CA ALA A 3 -29.09 -2.51 6.45
C ALA A 3 -29.25 -2.80 4.94
N ARG A 4 -30.10 -2.04 4.23
CA ARG A 4 -30.31 -2.17 2.77
C ARG A 4 -29.13 -1.60 1.98
N LEU A 5 -28.51 -0.53 2.48
CA LEU A 5 -27.30 0.06 1.89
C LEU A 5 -26.08 -0.85 2.11
N ALA A 6 -25.94 -1.45 3.29
CA ALA A 6 -24.92 -2.45 3.58
C ALA A 6 -25.06 -3.70 2.70
N ALA A 7 -26.29 -4.19 2.48
CA ALA A 7 -26.54 -5.32 1.59
C ALA A 7 -26.25 -4.98 0.11
N LEU A 8 -26.57 -3.77 -0.35
CA LEU A 8 -26.27 -3.33 -1.72
C LEU A 8 -24.77 -3.19 -1.95
N VAL A 9 -24.03 -2.63 -0.99
CA VAL A 9 -22.57 -2.53 -1.03
C VAL A 9 -21.94 -3.91 -0.92
N PHE A 10 -22.45 -4.79 -0.05
CA PHE A 10 -21.98 -6.16 0.05
C PHE A 10 -22.22 -6.95 -1.25
N ALA A 11 -23.32 -6.70 -1.95
CA ALA A 11 -23.62 -7.31 -3.26
C ALA A 11 -22.74 -6.72 -4.39
N THR A 12 -22.49 -5.42 -4.43
CA THR A 12 -21.54 -4.80 -5.40
C THR A 12 -20.09 -5.15 -5.10
N LEU A 13 -19.76 -5.34 -3.82
CA LEU A 13 -18.51 -5.94 -3.36
C LEU A 13 -18.44 -7.38 -3.87
N LEU A 14 -19.46 -8.21 -3.66
CA LEU A 14 -19.46 -9.59 -4.14
C LEU A 14 -19.28 -9.66 -5.67
N ILE A 15 -19.96 -8.79 -6.43
CA ILE A 15 -19.89 -8.74 -7.90
C ILE A 15 -18.53 -8.21 -8.39
N GLY A 16 -17.93 -7.23 -7.71
CA GLY A 16 -16.57 -6.77 -8.01
C GLY A 16 -15.49 -7.77 -7.61
N LEU A 17 -15.68 -8.45 -6.48
CA LEU A 17 -14.79 -9.49 -5.94
C LEU A 17 -14.88 -10.78 -6.76
N THR A 18 -16.04 -11.11 -7.36
CA THR A 18 -16.15 -12.20 -8.34
C THR A 18 -15.55 -11.82 -9.70
N GLY A 19 -15.63 -10.55 -10.12
CA GLY A 19 -14.89 -10.05 -11.28
C GLY A 19 -13.37 -10.19 -11.12
N LEU A 20 -12.85 -9.96 -9.91
CA LEU A 20 -11.45 -10.21 -9.54
C LEU A 20 -11.02 -11.70 -9.57
N CYS A 21 -11.99 -12.63 -9.52
CA CYS A 21 -11.78 -14.07 -9.60
C CYS A 21 -12.02 -14.66 -11.00
N LEU A 22 -12.45 -13.86 -11.99
CA LEU A 22 -12.69 -14.31 -13.37
C LEU A 22 -11.57 -13.81 -14.28
N PRO A 23 -10.49 -14.60 -14.45
CA PRO A 23 -9.28 -14.18 -15.17
C PRO A 23 -9.53 -13.86 -16.65
N ASP A 24 -10.59 -14.41 -17.26
CA ASP A 24 -10.92 -14.19 -18.67
C ASP A 24 -11.70 -12.89 -18.95
N VAL A 25 -12.30 -12.27 -17.93
CA VAL A 25 -13.14 -11.05 -18.09
C VAL A 25 -12.43 -9.81 -17.55
N PHE A 26 -11.60 -9.94 -16.50
CA PHE A 26 -10.88 -8.82 -15.89
C PHE A 26 -9.41 -9.19 -15.68
N SER A 27 -8.53 -8.71 -16.56
CA SER A 27 -7.10 -8.68 -16.24
C SER A 27 -6.89 -7.63 -15.15
N PRO A 28 -6.35 -7.98 -13.96
CA PRO A 28 -6.15 -7.03 -12.85
C PRO A 28 -5.30 -5.80 -13.24
N ASP A 29 -4.48 -5.95 -14.29
CA ASP A 29 -3.64 -4.90 -14.85
C ASP A 29 -4.36 -4.02 -15.89
N ARG A 30 -5.42 -4.51 -16.53
CA ARG A 30 -6.08 -3.85 -17.67
C ARG A 30 -7.49 -3.34 -17.37
N ASP A 31 -8.12 -3.77 -16.28
CA ASP A 31 -9.41 -3.21 -15.90
C ASP A 31 -9.26 -1.81 -15.30
N VAL A 32 -9.85 -0.83 -15.98
CA VAL A 32 -9.79 0.60 -15.62
C VAL A 32 -11.11 1.09 -15.02
N VAL A 33 -12.16 0.26 -14.99
CA VAL A 33 -13.51 0.73 -14.62
C VAL A 33 -14.13 -0.09 -13.49
N VAL A 34 -14.17 -1.42 -13.60
CA VAL A 34 -14.93 -2.23 -12.64
C VAL A 34 -14.17 -2.36 -11.31
N VAL A 35 -12.89 -2.74 -11.35
CA VAL A 35 -12.03 -2.79 -10.16
C VAL A 35 -11.99 -1.46 -9.40
N PRO A 36 -11.70 -0.30 -10.04
CA PRO A 36 -11.69 0.98 -9.33
C PRO A 36 -13.05 1.35 -8.71
N LEU A 37 -14.16 1.11 -9.42
CA LEU A 37 -15.50 1.41 -8.93
C LEU A 37 -15.86 0.54 -7.72
N SER A 38 -15.60 -0.77 -7.78
CA SER A 38 -15.85 -1.69 -6.68
C SER A 38 -15.01 -1.36 -5.45
N VAL A 39 -13.73 -1.00 -5.64
CA VAL A 39 -12.86 -0.54 -4.56
C VAL A 39 -13.37 0.78 -3.96
N ALA A 40 -13.79 1.74 -4.79
CA ALA A 40 -14.32 3.02 -4.32
C ALA A 40 -15.59 2.85 -3.49
N LEU A 41 -16.54 2.02 -3.96
CA LEU A 41 -17.79 1.72 -3.24
C LEU A 41 -17.53 0.98 -1.92
N GLY A 42 -16.61 0.00 -1.93
CA GLY A 42 -16.19 -0.73 -0.73
C GLY A 42 -15.55 0.19 0.31
N LEU A 43 -14.61 1.04 -0.11
CA LEU A 43 -13.99 2.06 0.74
C LEU A 43 -15.02 3.04 1.30
N TRP A 44 -15.94 3.51 0.45
CA TRP A 44 -17.00 4.43 0.86
C TRP A 44 -17.85 3.82 1.99
N ALA A 45 -18.24 2.55 1.86
CA ALA A 45 -19.00 1.85 2.89
C ALA A 45 -18.18 1.60 4.17
N ALA A 46 -16.93 1.18 4.05
CA ALA A 46 -16.05 1.00 5.20
C ALA A 46 -15.84 2.32 5.98
N LEU A 47 -15.75 3.45 5.28
CA LEU A 47 -15.61 4.78 5.89
C LEU A 47 -16.92 5.35 6.48
N ILE A 48 -18.08 4.77 6.17
CA ILE A 48 -19.37 5.09 6.83
C ILE A 48 -19.44 4.50 8.24
N LEU A 49 -18.67 3.44 8.52
CA LEU A 49 -18.74 2.74 9.79
C LEU A 49 -18.47 3.69 10.98
N PRO A 50 -19.08 3.41 12.15
CA PRO A 50 -18.81 4.12 13.39
C PRO A 50 -17.32 4.08 13.73
N ASP A 51 -16.80 5.11 14.42
CA ASP A 51 -15.36 5.25 14.68
C ASP A 51 -14.72 3.99 15.29
N ARG A 52 -15.45 3.29 16.18
CA ARG A 52 -15.00 2.03 16.81
C ARG A 52 -14.70 0.90 15.81
N TRP A 53 -15.35 0.89 14.65
CA TRP A 53 -15.24 -0.16 13.63
C TRP A 53 -14.59 0.33 12.33
N ARG A 54 -14.46 1.65 12.15
CA ARG A 54 -13.97 2.23 10.89
C ARG A 54 -12.57 1.74 10.53
N GLU A 55 -11.66 1.74 11.48
CA GLU A 55 -10.27 1.29 11.26
C GLU A 55 -10.22 -0.17 10.83
N ALA A 56 -10.84 -1.05 11.61
CA ALA A 56 -10.91 -2.47 11.31
C ALA A 56 -11.64 -2.75 9.99
N GLY A 57 -12.72 -2.02 9.70
CA GLY A 57 -13.50 -2.18 8.47
C GLY A 57 -12.73 -1.75 7.23
N VAL A 58 -12.04 -0.60 7.26
CA VAL A 58 -11.20 -0.13 6.15
C VAL A 58 -10.01 -1.07 5.94
N ALA A 59 -9.33 -1.45 7.03
CA ALA A 59 -8.20 -2.39 6.98
C ALA A 59 -8.63 -3.76 6.43
N GLY A 60 -9.70 -4.35 6.98
CA GLY A 60 -10.21 -5.65 6.55
C GLY A 60 -10.66 -5.63 5.09
N PHE A 61 -11.34 -4.57 4.65
CA PHE A 61 -11.71 -4.43 3.25
C PHE A 61 -10.50 -4.33 2.32
N LEU A 62 -9.52 -3.48 2.64
CA LEU A 62 -8.32 -3.32 1.82
C LEU A 62 -7.46 -4.60 1.80
N VAL A 63 -7.33 -5.30 2.92
CA VAL A 63 -6.63 -6.58 2.99
C VAL A 63 -7.31 -7.58 2.05
N LEU A 64 -8.64 -7.72 2.15
CA LEU A 64 -9.40 -8.62 1.30
C LEU A 64 -9.23 -8.27 -0.19
N ALA A 65 -9.42 -6.99 -0.54
CA ALA A 65 -9.35 -6.53 -1.92
C ALA A 65 -7.97 -6.77 -2.55
N LEU A 66 -6.88 -6.39 -1.86
CA LEU A 66 -5.52 -6.56 -2.39
C LEU A 66 -5.08 -8.04 -2.39
N CYS A 67 -5.48 -8.83 -1.39
CA CYS A 67 -5.18 -10.27 -1.38
C CYS A 67 -5.92 -11.01 -2.51
N LEU A 68 -7.15 -10.60 -2.85
CA LEU A 68 -7.85 -11.18 -4.00
C LEU A 68 -7.18 -10.84 -5.32
N VAL A 69 -6.65 -9.61 -5.47
CA VAL A 69 -5.81 -9.29 -6.64
C VAL A 69 -4.59 -10.21 -6.69
N LEU A 70 -3.89 -10.42 -5.57
CA LEU A 70 -2.72 -11.29 -5.49
C LEU A 70 -3.06 -12.74 -5.90
N VAL A 71 -4.11 -13.30 -5.30
CA VAL A 71 -4.58 -14.66 -5.57
C VAL A 71 -5.05 -14.81 -7.03
N GLY A 72 -5.77 -13.82 -7.55
CA GLY A 72 -6.18 -13.75 -8.95
C GLY A 72 -4.97 -13.79 -9.90
N ARG A 73 -3.88 -13.06 -9.58
CA ARG A 73 -2.63 -13.12 -10.37
C ARG A 73 -1.98 -14.49 -10.34
N TRP A 74 -1.99 -15.17 -9.18
CA TRP A 74 -1.43 -16.51 -9.05
C TRP A 74 -2.22 -17.55 -9.84
N HIS A 75 -3.55 -17.52 -9.76
CA HIS A 75 -4.40 -18.46 -10.50
C HIS A 75 -4.38 -18.24 -11.99
N ALA A 76 -4.34 -16.98 -12.43
CA ALA A 76 -4.27 -16.63 -13.84
C ALA A 76 -2.90 -16.92 -14.48
N GLY A 77 -1.87 -17.23 -13.69
CA GLY A 77 -0.52 -17.49 -14.19
C GLY A 77 0.08 -16.31 -14.95
N LEU A 78 -0.33 -15.08 -14.62
CA LEU A 78 0.02 -13.89 -15.40
C LEU A 78 1.53 -13.67 -15.41
N SER A 79 2.07 -13.52 -16.61
CA SER A 79 3.48 -13.17 -16.80
C SER A 79 3.61 -11.69 -17.18
N SER A 80 4.66 -11.05 -16.70
CA SER A 80 5.02 -9.66 -16.97
C SER A 80 6.54 -9.54 -17.03
N ASP A 81 7.05 -8.36 -17.36
CA ASP A 81 8.50 -8.08 -17.41
C ASP A 81 9.23 -8.32 -16.07
N GLN A 82 8.48 -8.55 -14.99
CA GLN A 82 8.98 -8.79 -13.66
C GLN A 82 8.64 -10.20 -13.18
N ILE A 83 7.49 -10.77 -13.51
CA ILE A 83 7.03 -12.05 -12.94
C ILE A 83 6.80 -13.07 -14.05
N ILE A 84 7.24 -14.30 -13.85
CA ILE A 84 6.90 -15.45 -14.71
C ILE A 84 5.86 -16.32 -13.99
N GLY A 85 4.77 -16.66 -14.69
CA GLY A 85 3.74 -17.58 -14.19
C GLY A 85 3.06 -17.12 -12.89
N GLY A 86 2.93 -15.81 -12.69
CA GLY A 86 2.33 -15.21 -11.50
C GLY A 86 3.16 -15.26 -10.21
N ARG A 87 4.25 -16.02 -10.14
CA ARG A 87 4.99 -16.26 -8.87
C ARG A 87 6.51 -16.16 -8.96
N LEU A 88 7.10 -16.49 -10.10
CA LEU A 88 8.57 -16.57 -10.21
C LEU A 88 9.16 -15.18 -10.46
N PRO A 89 10.10 -14.71 -9.62
CA PRO A 89 10.73 -13.41 -9.82
C PRO A 89 11.66 -13.47 -11.04
N PHE A 90 11.58 -12.45 -11.87
CA PHE A 90 12.37 -12.26 -13.08
C PHE A 90 12.91 -10.83 -13.12
N ASN A 91 13.95 -10.58 -13.93
CA ASN A 91 14.55 -9.26 -14.10
C ASN A 91 15.07 -8.66 -12.77
N ASP A 92 15.00 -7.35 -12.56
CA ASP A 92 15.49 -6.65 -11.37
C ASP A 92 15.04 -7.28 -10.04
N GLN A 93 13.78 -7.73 -9.94
CA GLN A 93 13.30 -8.31 -8.68
C GLN A 93 13.93 -9.66 -8.35
N GLN A 94 14.40 -10.42 -9.33
CA GLN A 94 15.17 -11.63 -9.08
C GLN A 94 16.43 -11.30 -8.28
N GLY A 95 17.14 -10.23 -8.65
CA GLY A 95 18.32 -9.76 -7.93
C GLY A 95 18.01 -9.38 -6.49
N TYR A 96 16.93 -8.62 -6.26
CA TYR A 96 16.52 -8.22 -4.91
C TYR A 96 16.08 -9.41 -4.04
N VAL A 97 15.32 -10.35 -4.59
CA VAL A 97 14.85 -11.54 -3.85
C VAL A 97 16.02 -12.45 -3.48
N VAL A 98 16.92 -12.72 -4.42
CA VAL A 98 18.10 -13.56 -4.16
C VAL A 98 19.00 -12.95 -3.10
N ASP A 99 19.30 -11.66 -3.19
CA ASP A 99 20.13 -11.01 -2.17
C ASP A 99 19.43 -10.88 -0.82
N ALA A 100 18.09 -10.75 -0.80
CA ALA A 100 17.33 -10.74 0.44
C ALA A 100 17.36 -12.11 1.15
N LEU A 101 17.25 -13.22 0.40
CA LEU A 101 17.41 -14.58 0.94
C LEU A 101 18.83 -14.79 1.47
N ARG A 102 19.84 -14.42 0.69
CA ARG A 102 21.26 -14.47 1.10
C ARG A 102 21.51 -13.68 2.38
N LEU A 103 20.96 -12.46 2.47
CA LEU A 103 21.08 -11.63 3.66
C LEU A 103 20.36 -12.24 4.87
N ALA A 104 19.19 -12.86 4.67
CA ALA A 104 18.47 -13.57 5.73
C ALA A 104 19.28 -14.74 6.33
N GLU A 105 20.10 -15.40 5.49
CA GLU A 105 21.04 -16.47 5.84
C GLU A 105 22.38 -15.95 6.41
N GLY A 106 22.58 -14.63 6.47
CA GLY A 106 23.79 -14.01 7.04
C GLY A 106 24.91 -13.71 6.04
N HIS A 107 24.65 -13.85 4.73
CA HIS A 107 25.58 -13.44 3.70
C HIS A 107 25.56 -11.92 3.46
N ARG A 108 26.62 -11.41 2.82
CA ARG A 108 26.73 -9.99 2.45
C ARG A 108 25.90 -9.69 1.19
N LEU A 109 25.40 -8.45 1.10
CA LEU A 109 24.74 -7.94 -0.10
C LEU A 109 25.67 -7.95 -1.31
N SER A 110 25.12 -8.24 -2.49
CA SER A 110 25.86 -8.07 -3.74
C SER A 110 26.01 -6.57 -4.10
N PRO A 111 26.91 -6.22 -5.04
CA PRO A 111 27.02 -4.86 -5.57
C PRO A 111 25.73 -4.32 -6.19
N PHE A 112 24.85 -5.20 -6.71
CA PHE A 112 23.56 -4.81 -7.29
C PHE A 112 22.63 -4.24 -6.21
N SER A 113 22.38 -5.03 -5.16
CA SER A 113 21.48 -4.67 -4.06
C SER A 113 22.05 -3.62 -3.11
N SER A 114 23.37 -3.45 -3.09
CA SER A 114 24.03 -2.39 -2.31
C SER A 114 23.60 -0.98 -2.72
N ARG A 115 23.01 -0.81 -3.92
CA ARG A 115 22.45 0.47 -4.38
C ARG A 115 21.11 0.82 -3.72
N ARG A 116 20.39 -0.16 -3.18
CA ARG A 116 19.08 -0.01 -2.51
C ARG A 116 19.01 -0.90 -1.25
N PRO A 117 19.90 -0.68 -0.27
CA PRO A 117 20.09 -1.63 0.83
C PRO A 117 18.88 -1.68 1.76
N VAL A 118 18.14 -0.58 1.92
CA VAL A 118 16.95 -0.52 2.79
C VAL A 118 15.83 -1.42 2.26
N HIS A 119 15.60 -1.46 0.95
CA HIS A 119 14.60 -2.37 0.37
C HIS A 119 14.98 -3.83 0.62
N VAL A 120 16.24 -4.19 0.35
CA VAL A 120 16.68 -5.59 0.49
C VAL A 120 16.70 -6.02 1.95
N LEU A 121 17.06 -5.13 2.87
CA LEU A 121 16.94 -5.39 4.31
C LEU A 121 15.48 -5.58 4.74
N PHE A 122 14.57 -4.74 4.25
CA PHE A 122 13.14 -4.86 4.52
C PHE A 122 12.58 -6.19 4.02
N LEU A 123 12.93 -6.57 2.78
CA LEU A 123 12.51 -7.85 2.19
C LEU A 123 13.15 -9.05 2.91
N ALA A 124 14.43 -8.97 3.29
CA ALA A 124 15.14 -10.02 4.01
C ALA A 124 14.52 -10.28 5.39
N ALA A 125 14.13 -9.22 6.11
CA ALA A 125 13.43 -9.36 7.39
C ALA A 125 12.11 -10.12 7.23
N ILE A 126 11.33 -9.80 6.20
CA ILE A 126 10.06 -10.49 5.91
C ILE A 126 10.32 -11.94 5.52
N LEU A 127 11.24 -12.20 4.59
CA LEU A 127 11.60 -13.54 4.15
C LEU A 127 12.09 -14.40 5.31
N LYS A 128 12.91 -13.86 6.20
CA LYS A 128 13.38 -14.56 7.40
C LYS A 128 12.22 -14.94 8.33
N LEU A 129 11.24 -14.05 8.51
CA LEU A 129 10.06 -14.32 9.34
C LEU A 129 9.16 -15.42 8.76
N VAL A 130 9.08 -15.54 7.44
CA VAL A 130 8.22 -16.52 6.75
C VAL A 130 8.96 -17.76 6.26
N GLY A 131 10.20 -17.98 6.71
CA GLY A 131 10.99 -19.17 6.37
C GLY A 131 11.48 -19.22 4.93
N GLY A 132 11.62 -18.08 4.25
CA GLY A 132 12.13 -17.97 2.89
C GLY A 132 11.10 -18.19 1.79
N ASP A 133 9.84 -18.44 2.12
CA ASP A 133 8.77 -18.61 1.12
C ASP A 133 8.34 -17.26 0.52
N LEU A 134 8.65 -17.06 -0.77
CA LEU A 134 8.32 -15.83 -1.48
C LEU A 134 6.81 -15.60 -1.64
N ALA A 135 6.01 -16.66 -1.73
CA ALA A 135 4.55 -16.52 -1.85
C ALA A 135 3.95 -16.06 -0.52
N VAL A 136 4.38 -16.63 0.60
CA VAL A 136 3.98 -16.17 1.93
C VAL A 136 4.48 -14.76 2.20
N ALA A 137 5.73 -14.44 1.80
CA ALA A 137 6.27 -13.08 1.89
C ALA A 137 5.44 -12.07 1.07
N SER A 138 4.96 -12.46 -0.12
CA SER A 138 4.11 -11.62 -0.97
C SER A 138 2.75 -11.34 -0.33
N VAL A 139 2.15 -12.32 0.35
CA VAL A 139 0.93 -12.11 1.16
C VAL A 139 1.22 -11.13 2.29
N PHE A 140 2.33 -11.32 2.99
CA PHE A 140 2.73 -10.44 4.10
C PHE A 140 2.93 -8.99 3.63
N LEU A 141 3.64 -8.78 2.53
CA LEU A 141 3.80 -7.47 1.90
C LEU A 141 2.46 -6.85 1.47
N CYS A 142 1.57 -7.66 0.91
CA CYS A 142 0.22 -7.24 0.52
C CYS A 142 -0.60 -6.75 1.72
N VAL A 143 -0.58 -7.51 2.83
CA VAL A 143 -1.23 -7.13 4.08
C VAL A 143 -0.63 -5.85 4.65
N LEU A 144 0.70 -5.72 4.70
CA LEU A 144 1.35 -4.50 5.17
C LEU A 144 0.96 -3.26 4.34
N ALA A 145 0.91 -3.40 3.02
CA ALA A 145 0.47 -2.32 2.15
C ALA A 145 -0.99 -1.95 2.37
N ALA A 146 -1.88 -2.94 2.51
CA ALA A 146 -3.29 -2.70 2.84
C ALA A 146 -3.44 -1.92 4.15
N LEU A 147 -2.70 -2.32 5.19
CA LEU A 147 -2.70 -1.65 6.50
C LEU A 147 -2.13 -0.22 6.41
N ALA A 148 -1.08 -0.01 5.62
CA ALA A 148 -0.49 1.32 5.41
C ALA A 148 -1.47 2.27 4.70
N VAL A 149 -2.15 1.78 3.65
CA VAL A 149 -3.19 2.56 2.95
C VAL A 149 -4.39 2.82 3.87
N ALA A 150 -4.81 1.83 4.67
CA ALA A 150 -5.89 1.99 5.64
C ALA A 150 -5.56 3.08 6.68
N ALA A 151 -4.35 3.04 7.23
CA ALA A 151 -3.88 4.04 8.19
C ALA A 151 -3.91 5.45 7.59
N LEU A 152 -3.46 5.61 6.34
CA LEU A 152 -3.52 6.89 5.62
C LEU A 152 -4.97 7.35 5.40
N ALA A 153 -5.83 6.47 4.87
CA ALA A 153 -7.23 6.79 4.57
C ALA A 153 -8.01 7.23 5.82
N VAL A 154 -7.84 6.51 6.94
CA VAL A 154 -8.48 6.85 8.22
C VAL A 154 -7.93 8.18 8.75
N SER A 155 -6.62 8.41 8.64
CA SER A 155 -5.99 9.66 9.07
C SER A 155 -6.56 10.88 8.34
N ILE A 156 -6.77 10.75 7.03
CA ILE A 156 -7.40 11.78 6.20
C ILE A 156 -8.87 11.93 6.60
N ARG A 157 -9.62 10.84 6.74
CA ARG A 157 -11.05 10.87 7.10
C ARG A 157 -11.34 11.56 8.43
N ARG A 158 -10.40 11.53 9.39
CA ARG A 158 -10.54 12.21 10.69
C ARG A 158 -10.46 13.74 10.60
N SER A 159 -9.82 14.27 9.56
CA SER A 159 -9.62 15.72 9.38
C SER A 159 -10.38 16.31 8.19
N HIS A 160 -10.65 15.49 7.17
CA HIS A 160 -11.27 15.88 5.90
C HIS A 160 -12.53 15.05 5.64
N ASP A 161 -13.26 15.42 4.59
CA ASP A 161 -14.45 14.70 4.19
C ASP A 161 -14.13 13.31 3.64
N ARG A 162 -15.20 12.52 3.49
CA ARG A 162 -15.11 11.12 3.09
C ARG A 162 -14.65 10.95 1.64
N VAL A 163 -14.99 11.90 0.76
CA VAL A 163 -14.64 11.83 -0.66
C VAL A 163 -13.13 11.89 -0.79
N THR A 164 -12.46 12.84 -0.12
CA THR A 164 -11.00 12.95 -0.12
C THR A 164 -10.32 11.67 0.35
N ALA A 165 -10.80 11.07 1.45
CA ALA A 165 -10.25 9.82 1.97
C ALA A 165 -10.41 8.66 0.98
N VAL A 166 -11.57 8.53 0.33
CA VAL A 166 -11.80 7.50 -0.70
C VAL A 166 -10.92 7.72 -1.91
N VAL A 167 -10.81 8.96 -2.41
CA VAL A 167 -9.98 9.27 -3.58
C VAL A 167 -8.51 8.93 -3.31
N VAL A 168 -7.96 9.34 -2.15
CA VAL A 168 -6.56 9.05 -1.81
C VAL A 168 -6.33 7.54 -1.66
N ALA A 169 -7.22 6.83 -0.97
CA ALA A 169 -7.10 5.39 -0.81
C ALA A 169 -7.24 4.65 -2.16
N LEU A 170 -8.18 5.07 -3.01
CA LEU A 170 -8.37 4.51 -4.34
C LEU A 170 -7.13 4.71 -5.21
N LEU A 171 -6.61 5.93 -5.30
CA LEU A 171 -5.39 6.21 -6.06
C LEU A 171 -4.20 5.38 -5.54
N SER A 172 -4.11 5.20 -4.22
CA SER A 172 -3.08 4.36 -3.58
C SER A 172 -3.23 2.89 -3.99
N VAL A 173 -4.45 2.35 -4.00
CA VAL A 173 -4.73 0.97 -4.46
C VAL A 173 -4.43 0.81 -5.94
N LEU A 174 -4.84 1.76 -6.79
CA LEU A 174 -4.61 1.72 -8.23
C LEU A 174 -3.13 1.81 -8.59
N PHE A 175 -2.35 2.58 -7.81
CA PHE A 175 -0.90 2.59 -7.94
C PHE A 175 -0.30 1.25 -7.50
N TYR A 176 -0.68 0.77 -6.31
CA TYR A 176 -0.09 -0.42 -5.71
C TYR A 176 -0.39 -1.70 -6.49
N ARG A 177 -1.56 -1.80 -7.14
CA ARG A 177 -2.00 -3.02 -7.85
C ARG A 177 -0.96 -3.55 -8.84
N ARG A 178 -0.22 -2.65 -9.49
CA ARG A 178 0.84 -3.01 -10.46
C ARG A 178 1.98 -3.79 -9.81
N PHE A 179 2.27 -3.51 -8.55
CA PHE A 179 3.41 -4.08 -7.81
C PHE A 179 3.02 -5.26 -6.92
N ILE A 180 1.73 -5.57 -6.77
CA ILE A 180 1.26 -6.73 -6.00
C ILE A 180 1.92 -8.02 -6.51
N GLY A 181 2.53 -8.77 -5.59
CA GLY A 181 3.22 -10.03 -5.87
C GLY A 181 4.67 -9.87 -6.36
N THR A 182 5.20 -8.65 -6.45
CA THR A 182 6.60 -8.39 -6.83
C THR A 182 7.50 -8.20 -5.61
N GLY A 183 8.78 -8.58 -5.73
CA GLY A 183 9.87 -8.28 -4.78
C GLY A 183 10.60 -6.97 -5.09
N LEU A 184 9.95 -6.05 -5.80
CA LEU A 184 10.52 -4.78 -6.24
C LEU A 184 10.62 -3.73 -5.12
N SER A 185 11.53 -2.78 -5.27
CA SER A 185 11.76 -1.66 -4.32
C SER A 185 10.53 -0.77 -4.06
N GLU A 186 9.59 -0.82 -4.99
CA GLU A 186 8.28 -0.17 -4.96
C GLU A 186 7.49 -0.60 -3.73
N GLN A 187 7.60 -1.85 -3.30
CA GLN A 187 6.90 -2.37 -2.14
C GLN A 187 7.29 -1.61 -0.86
N ALA A 188 8.59 -1.58 -0.56
CA ALA A 188 9.11 -0.91 0.62
C ALA A 188 8.84 0.60 0.57
N GLY A 189 9.12 1.24 -0.56
CA GLY A 189 8.89 2.67 -0.75
C GLY A 189 7.43 3.08 -0.57
N PHE A 190 6.50 2.28 -1.11
CA PHE A 190 5.06 2.54 -0.99
C PHE A 190 4.55 2.33 0.44
N ILE A 191 4.87 1.20 1.07
CA ILE A 191 4.42 0.87 2.44
C ILE A 191 4.92 1.95 3.42
N LEU A 192 6.23 2.23 3.40
CA LEU A 192 6.84 3.23 4.28
C LEU A 192 6.32 4.64 3.96
N GLY A 193 6.13 4.97 2.68
CA GLY A 193 5.59 6.26 2.24
C GLY A 193 4.16 6.50 2.73
N CYS A 194 3.28 5.50 2.63
CA CYS A 194 1.91 5.60 3.14
C CYS A 194 1.86 5.75 4.66
N LEU A 195 2.68 4.98 5.40
CA LEU A 195 2.78 5.12 6.85
C LEU A 195 3.36 6.48 7.26
N ALA A 196 4.39 6.96 6.57
CA ALA A 196 4.96 8.28 6.76
C ALA A 196 3.91 9.37 6.55
N ALA A 197 3.17 9.32 5.45
CA ALA A 197 2.10 10.25 5.16
C ALA A 197 1.00 10.20 6.24
N ALA A 198 0.59 9.01 6.69
CA ALA A 198 -0.41 8.87 7.75
C ALA A 198 0.03 9.53 9.06
N LEU A 199 1.28 9.29 9.50
CA LEU A 199 1.84 9.86 10.72
C LEU A 199 2.06 11.37 10.62
N LEU A 200 2.60 11.86 9.50
CA LEU A 200 2.79 13.29 9.28
C LEU A 200 1.43 14.02 9.26
N TRP A 201 0.42 13.44 8.60
CA TRP A 201 -0.91 14.02 8.51
C TRP A 201 -1.60 14.13 9.88
N ARG A 202 -1.56 13.05 10.67
CA ARG A 202 -2.11 13.05 12.04
C ARG A 202 -1.33 13.96 12.98
N GLY A 203 0.01 13.92 12.89
CA GLY A 203 0.89 14.73 13.72
C GLY A 203 0.71 16.22 13.47
N ALA A 204 0.46 16.62 12.22
CA ALA A 204 0.15 18.00 11.87
C ALA A 204 -1.20 18.45 12.43
N GLY A 205 -2.22 17.58 12.39
CA GLY A 205 -3.56 17.91 12.91
C GLY A 205 -3.66 17.92 14.45
N THR A 206 -2.82 17.15 15.14
CA THR A 206 -2.86 16.99 16.61
C THR A 206 -1.69 17.65 17.34
N HIS A 207 -0.75 18.27 16.60
CA HIS A 207 0.54 18.78 17.11
C HIS A 207 1.37 17.73 17.88
N ALA A 208 1.15 16.44 17.61
CA ALA A 208 1.86 15.35 18.27
C ALA A 208 3.28 15.19 17.69
N ARG A 209 4.27 15.77 18.36
CA ARG A 209 5.70 15.74 17.93
C ARG A 209 6.21 14.33 17.64
N LYS A 210 5.79 13.33 18.42
CA LYS A 210 6.17 11.92 18.21
C LYS A 210 5.71 11.39 16.84
N GLU A 211 4.50 11.73 16.42
CA GLU A 211 3.97 11.33 15.11
C GLU A 211 4.68 12.08 13.98
N LEU A 212 5.01 13.36 14.17
CA LEU A 212 5.80 14.13 13.19
C LEU A 212 7.21 13.56 13.00
N TYR A 213 7.93 13.28 14.09
CA TYR A 213 9.27 12.69 14.01
C TYR A 213 9.25 11.27 13.45
N GLY A 214 8.27 10.45 13.88
CA GLY A 214 8.08 9.11 13.32
C GLY A 214 7.77 9.14 11.83
N GLY A 215 6.88 10.04 11.40
CA GLY A 215 6.54 10.25 10.01
C GLY A 215 7.73 10.72 9.16
N ALA A 216 8.51 11.68 9.67
CA ALA A 216 9.73 12.14 9.01
C ALA A 216 10.78 11.03 8.87
N PHE A 217 10.99 10.25 9.94
CA PHE A 217 11.88 9.09 9.92
C PHE A 217 11.46 8.04 8.87
N LEU A 218 10.18 7.66 8.86
CA LEU A 218 9.65 6.72 7.86
C LEU A 218 9.73 7.29 6.44
N LEU A 219 9.51 8.59 6.26
CA LEU A 219 9.68 9.26 4.97
C LEU A 219 11.12 9.14 4.49
N THR A 220 12.10 9.39 5.36
CA THR A 220 13.52 9.20 5.02
C THR A 220 13.81 7.77 4.60
N LEU A 221 13.31 6.77 5.34
CA LEU A 221 13.47 5.37 4.94
C LEU A 221 12.82 5.05 3.59
N ALA A 222 11.63 5.60 3.31
CA ALA A 222 10.96 5.43 2.03
C ALA A 222 11.78 6.02 0.87
N LEU A 223 12.34 7.21 1.05
CA LEU A 223 13.21 7.88 0.07
C LEU A 223 14.48 7.08 -0.23
N VAL A 224 15.09 6.47 0.79
CA VAL A 224 16.27 5.62 0.63
C VAL A 224 15.92 4.25 0.02
N ALA A 225 14.76 3.68 0.38
CA ALA A 225 14.29 2.42 -0.19
C ALA A 225 14.04 2.54 -1.70
N ARG A 226 13.52 3.70 -2.15
CA ARG A 226 13.26 3.98 -3.55
C ARG A 226 13.47 5.45 -3.90
N ALA A 227 14.45 5.71 -4.77
CA ALA A 227 14.74 7.06 -5.26
C ALA A 227 13.57 7.73 -6.00
N GLY A 228 12.66 6.97 -6.62
CA GLY A 228 11.44 7.53 -7.23
C GLY A 228 10.56 8.32 -6.24
N CYS A 229 10.71 8.09 -4.93
CA CYS A 229 9.97 8.82 -3.90
C CYS A 229 10.47 10.25 -3.70
N PHE A 230 11.65 10.66 -4.20
CA PHE A 230 12.17 12.04 -4.04
C PHE A 230 11.24 13.10 -4.63
N PHE A 231 10.37 12.73 -5.58
CA PHE A 231 9.36 13.62 -6.14
C PHE A 231 8.38 14.17 -5.09
N VAL A 232 8.26 13.53 -3.92
CA VAL A 232 7.40 14.01 -2.82
C VAL A 232 7.98 15.24 -2.11
N LEU A 233 9.30 15.44 -2.15
CA LEU A 233 9.98 16.47 -1.34
C LEU A 233 9.51 17.90 -1.64
N PRO A 234 9.37 18.35 -2.91
CA PRO A 234 8.84 19.68 -3.19
C PRO A 234 7.45 19.90 -2.59
N PHE A 235 6.58 18.88 -2.62
CA PHE A 235 5.23 18.97 -2.05
C PHE A 235 5.26 19.05 -0.53
N VAL A 236 6.16 18.31 0.12
CA VAL A 236 6.36 18.40 1.58
C VAL A 236 6.83 19.81 1.97
N VAL A 237 7.78 20.39 1.21
CA VAL A 237 8.25 21.76 1.45
C VAL A 237 7.11 22.78 1.30
N LEU A 238 6.33 22.67 0.23
CA LEU A 238 5.17 23.55 0.02
C LEU A 238 4.11 23.38 1.13
N TRP A 239 3.84 22.15 1.54
CA TRP A 239 2.88 21.85 2.60
C TRP A 239 3.32 22.40 3.96
N VAL A 240 4.59 22.20 4.34
CA VAL A 240 5.15 22.78 5.58
C VAL A 240 5.12 24.31 5.51
N GLY A 241 5.50 24.91 4.39
CA GLY A 241 5.43 26.36 4.19
C GLY A 241 4.00 26.90 4.31
N TRP A 242 3.00 26.17 3.84
CA TRP A 242 1.59 26.52 4.02
C TRP A 242 1.14 26.41 5.47
N LEU A 243 1.50 25.33 6.18
CA LEU A 243 1.20 25.16 7.61
C LEU A 243 1.75 26.32 8.46
N CYS A 244 3.00 26.72 8.24
CA CYS A 244 3.61 27.84 8.95
C CYS A 244 2.90 29.18 8.69
N ARG A 245 2.39 29.40 7.46
CA ARG A 245 1.59 30.61 7.15
C ARG A 245 0.25 30.62 7.90
N CYS A 246 -0.39 29.46 8.03
CA CYS A 246 -1.68 29.35 8.71
C CYS A 246 -1.56 29.60 10.22
N ASP A 247 -0.48 29.14 10.86
CA ASP A 247 -0.23 29.40 12.29
C ASP A 247 0.05 30.89 12.54
N HIS A 248 0.81 31.56 11.66
CA HIS A 248 1.12 32.97 11.82
C HIS A 248 -0.09 33.90 11.65
N ARG A 249 -1.14 33.48 10.91
CA ARG A 249 -2.40 34.25 10.77
C ARG A 249 -3.38 34.06 11.92
N ARG A 250 -3.10 33.15 12.87
CA ARG A 250 -3.94 32.89 14.05
C ARG A 250 -3.42 33.57 15.32
N LEU A 251 -2.28 34.26 15.25
CA LEU A 251 -1.70 35.12 16.29
C LEU A 251 -1.99 36.58 15.97
#